data_AF-A0A1Z5L9G9-F1
#
_entry.id   AF-A0A1Z5L9G9-F1
#
_cell.length_a   1.000
_cell.length_b   1.000
_cell.length_c   1.000
_cell.angle_alpha   90.00
_cell.angle_beta   90.00
_cell.angle_gamma   90.00
#
_symmetry.space_group_name_H-M   'P 1'
#
loop_
_entity.id
_entity.type
_entity.pdbx_description
1 polymer ?
#
loop_
_entity_poly.entity_id
_entity_poly.type
_entity_poly.pdbx_seq_one_letter_code
_entity_poly.pdbx_strand_id
1 'polypeptide(L)'
;MGGVNLVEESQRILASNAEIVGTQIRSCKDENFLFTNPLQRRITSIAAKYGIEEIPQDAIALISHATQERLKTLVQKLGVVAEHRLENIKTDSRYEVTQDVKGQLKFLEELDRLEKKRHEEQEREILLRAAKSRSKMEDPEQLKLKQKAKEMQKAEMEEMRQREANMTALLAIGPRKKVENRQWGWWRWSWSSI
;
A
#
# COMPACT_ATOMS: atom_id res chain seq x y z
N MET A 1 10.83 -66.57 -28.08
CA MET A 1 11.32 -65.36 -27.38
C MET A 1 11.82 -64.39 -28.44
N GLY A 2 11.13 -63.28 -28.64
CA GLY A 2 11.43 -62.31 -29.70
C GLY A 2 12.72 -61.55 -29.39
N GLY A 3 13.67 -61.58 -30.31
CA GLY A 3 14.96 -60.89 -30.15
C GLY A 3 14.75 -59.37 -30.17
N VAL A 4 15.34 -58.69 -29.20
CA VAL A 4 15.36 -57.23 -29.13
C VAL A 4 16.45 -56.74 -30.09
N ASN A 5 16.05 -55.93 -31.09
CA ASN A 5 17.00 -55.35 -32.03
C ASN A 5 17.67 -54.12 -31.38
N LEU A 6 18.86 -54.35 -30.81
CA LEU A 6 19.66 -53.34 -30.11
C LEU A 6 19.96 -52.11 -30.98
N VAL A 7 20.04 -52.27 -32.31
CA VAL A 7 20.27 -51.15 -33.23
C VAL A 7 19.04 -50.25 -33.29
N GLU A 8 17.85 -50.84 -33.39
CA GLU A 8 16.59 -50.08 -33.44
C GLU A 8 16.29 -49.39 -32.10
N GLU A 9 16.61 -50.05 -30.98
CA GLU A 9 16.46 -49.47 -29.65
C GLU A 9 17.45 -48.32 -29.40
N SER A 10 18.71 -48.49 -29.83
CA SER A 10 19.71 -47.41 -29.75
C SER A 10 19.34 -46.19 -30.61
N GLN A 11 18.78 -46.41 -31.79
CA GLN A 11 18.30 -45.34 -32.67
C GLN A 11 17.10 -44.61 -32.08
N ARG A 12 16.16 -45.33 -31.44
CA ARG A 12 15.03 -44.71 -30.73
C ARG A 12 15.49 -43.89 -29.53
N ILE A 13 16.45 -44.39 -28.74
CA ILE A 13 17.01 -43.64 -27.61
C ILE A 13 17.69 -42.36 -28.09
N LEU A 14 18.48 -42.42 -29.17
CA LEU A 14 19.13 -41.24 -29.75
C LEU A 14 18.12 -40.25 -30.36
N ALA A 15 17.09 -40.74 -31.05
CA ALA A 15 16.04 -39.91 -31.63
C ALA A 15 15.18 -39.23 -30.55
N SER A 16 14.77 -39.96 -29.50
CA SER A 16 14.03 -39.39 -28.38
C SER A 16 14.87 -38.41 -27.57
N ASN A 17 16.15 -38.68 -27.35
CA ASN A 17 17.04 -37.72 -26.70
C ASN A 17 17.27 -36.48 -27.57
N ALA A 18 17.32 -36.61 -28.91
CA ALA A 18 17.41 -35.48 -29.81
C ALA A 18 16.11 -34.65 -29.86
N GLU A 19 14.93 -35.27 -29.79
CA GLU A 19 13.64 -34.58 -29.66
C GLU A 19 13.52 -33.85 -28.31
N ILE A 20 13.92 -34.49 -27.21
CA ILE A 20 13.88 -33.91 -25.87
C ILE A 20 14.89 -32.76 -25.75
N VAL A 21 16.10 -32.91 -26.27
CA VAL A 21 17.12 -31.85 -26.26
C VAL A 21 16.74 -30.73 -27.24
N GLY A 22 16.17 -31.04 -28.40
CA GLY A 22 15.72 -30.07 -29.40
C GLY A 22 14.51 -29.24 -28.98
N THR A 23 13.65 -29.76 -28.11
CA THR A 23 12.48 -29.04 -27.56
C THR A 23 12.80 -28.29 -26.26
N GLN A 24 13.81 -28.74 -25.49
CA GLN A 24 14.26 -28.10 -24.26
C GLN A 24 15.26 -26.96 -24.50
N ILE A 25 15.82 -26.83 -25.70
CA ILE A 25 16.34 -25.54 -26.15
C ILE A 25 15.11 -24.75 -26.62
N ARG A 26 14.33 -24.23 -25.65
CA ARG A 26 13.63 -22.96 -25.90
C ARG A 26 14.73 -21.94 -26.18
N SER A 27 15.17 -21.91 -27.43
CA SER A 27 15.85 -20.76 -28.02
C SER A 27 14.81 -19.65 -27.96
N CYS A 28 14.73 -19.00 -26.81
CA CYS A 28 14.04 -17.72 -26.70
C CYS A 28 14.61 -16.90 -27.85
N LYS A 29 13.77 -16.54 -28.83
CA LYS A 29 14.22 -15.63 -29.86
C LYS A 29 14.79 -14.41 -29.14
N ASP A 30 15.98 -14.01 -29.54
CA ASP A 30 16.64 -12.83 -28.98
C ASP A 30 15.92 -11.60 -29.49
N GLU A 31 14.76 -11.34 -28.89
CA GLU A 31 13.89 -10.24 -29.25
C GLU A 31 14.10 -9.11 -28.24
N ASN A 32 14.30 -7.91 -28.77
CA ASN A 32 14.45 -6.72 -27.96
C ASN A 32 13.19 -6.51 -27.11
N PHE A 33 13.37 -6.48 -25.78
CA PHE A 33 12.31 -6.19 -24.82
C PHE A 33 11.71 -4.77 -24.96
N LEU A 34 12.56 -3.77 -25.18
CA LEU A 34 12.19 -2.38 -25.42
C LEU A 34 11.91 -2.09 -26.89
N PHE A 35 11.09 -1.06 -27.15
CA PHE A 35 10.86 -0.56 -28.50
C PHE A 35 12.16 0.00 -29.12
N THR A 36 12.75 -0.75 -30.06
CA THR A 36 14.06 -0.47 -30.66
C THR A 36 14.13 0.91 -31.31
N ASN A 37 13.15 1.27 -32.15
CA ASN A 37 13.17 2.53 -32.91
C ASN A 37 13.23 3.81 -32.03
N PRO A 38 12.31 4.02 -31.07
CA PRO A 38 12.38 5.21 -30.21
C PRO A 38 13.60 5.18 -29.28
N LEU A 39 14.02 4.00 -28.83
CA LEU A 39 15.23 3.84 -28.01
C LEU A 39 16.47 4.27 -28.80
N GLN A 40 16.66 3.73 -30.00
CA GLN A 40 17.75 4.07 -30.91
C GLN A 40 17.82 5.57 -31.16
N ARG A 41 16.71 6.19 -31.60
CA ARG A 41 16.65 7.65 -31.86
C ARG A 41 17.11 8.47 -30.66
N ARG A 42 16.72 8.05 -29.45
CA ARG A 42 17.05 8.74 -28.22
C ARG A 42 18.52 8.55 -27.84
N ILE A 43 19.06 7.35 -28.00
CA ILE A 43 20.49 7.08 -27.76
C ILE A 43 21.34 7.84 -28.79
N THR A 44 21.01 7.81 -30.07
CA THR A 44 21.72 8.56 -31.13
C THR A 44 21.69 10.06 -30.87
N SER A 45 20.55 10.63 -30.47
CA SER A 45 20.44 12.05 -30.12
C SER A 45 21.34 12.44 -28.94
N ILE A 46 21.55 11.54 -27.98
CA ILE A 46 22.45 11.77 -26.85
C ILE A 46 23.91 11.60 -27.30
N ALA A 47 24.22 10.53 -28.02
CA ALA A 47 25.56 10.20 -28.52
C ALA A 47 26.13 11.31 -29.42
N ALA A 48 25.31 11.90 -30.28
CA ALA A 48 25.69 13.02 -31.14
C ALA A 48 26.17 14.25 -30.33
N LYS A 49 25.62 14.49 -29.14
CA LYS A 49 26.08 15.59 -28.25
C LYS A 49 27.49 15.37 -27.71
N TYR A 50 27.96 14.12 -27.71
CA TYR A 50 29.29 13.72 -27.26
C TYR A 50 30.22 13.38 -28.44
N GLY A 51 29.84 13.70 -29.68
CA GLY A 51 30.64 13.44 -30.88
C GLY A 51 30.69 11.97 -31.31
N ILE A 52 29.72 11.15 -30.89
CA ILE A 52 29.60 9.76 -31.32
C ILE A 52 28.53 9.68 -32.43
N GLU A 53 28.96 9.36 -33.65
CA GLU A 53 28.10 9.41 -34.84
C GLU A 53 27.30 8.12 -35.07
N GLU A 54 27.89 6.95 -34.79
CA GLU A 54 27.26 5.64 -35.00
C GLU A 54 27.22 4.80 -33.73
N ILE A 55 26.06 4.16 -33.49
CA ILE A 55 25.86 3.23 -32.38
C ILE A 55 25.52 1.87 -32.98
N PRO A 56 26.24 0.80 -32.61
CA PRO A 56 25.96 -0.54 -33.11
C PRO A 56 24.60 -1.04 -32.60
N GLN A 57 23.88 -1.77 -33.46
CA GLN A 57 22.56 -2.34 -33.10
C GLN A 57 22.65 -3.29 -31.91
N ASP A 58 23.74 -4.04 -31.79
CA ASP A 58 23.98 -4.97 -30.69
C ASP A 58 24.04 -4.24 -29.34
N ALA A 59 24.54 -2.99 -29.29
CA ALA A 59 24.52 -2.21 -28.06
C ALA A 59 23.09 -1.82 -27.65
N ILE A 60 22.22 -1.54 -28.63
CA ILE A 60 20.81 -1.21 -28.38
C ILE A 60 20.06 -2.46 -27.88
N ALA A 61 20.32 -3.62 -28.49
CA ALA A 61 19.81 -4.91 -28.02
C ALA A 61 20.30 -5.21 -26.59
N LEU A 62 21.59 -5.06 -26.31
CA LEU A 62 22.15 -5.28 -24.98
C LEU A 62 21.50 -4.38 -23.92
N ILE A 63 21.29 -3.10 -24.22
CA ILE A 63 20.59 -2.17 -23.31
C ILE A 63 19.15 -2.62 -23.06
N SER A 64 18.48 -3.11 -24.09
CA SER A 64 17.13 -3.67 -24.02
C SER A 64 17.07 -4.86 -23.06
N HIS A 65 17.97 -5.84 -23.22
CA HIS A 65 18.05 -7.02 -22.36
C HIS A 65 18.50 -6.68 -20.93
N ALA A 66 19.48 -5.78 -20.76
CA ALA A 66 19.90 -5.34 -19.45
C ALA A 66 18.75 -4.65 -18.68
N THR A 67 17.90 -3.90 -19.40
CA THR A 67 16.69 -3.30 -18.82
C THR A 67 15.68 -4.37 -18.42
N GLN A 68 15.47 -5.38 -19.26
CA GLN A 68 14.60 -6.52 -18.95
C GLN A 68 15.08 -7.27 -17.69
N GLU A 69 16.37 -7.59 -17.57
CA GLU A 69 16.91 -8.30 -16.40
C GLU A 69 16.81 -7.44 -15.13
N ARG A 70 17.00 -6.11 -15.27
CA ARG A 70 16.76 -5.18 -14.16
C ARG A 70 15.30 -5.18 -13.71
N LEU A 71 14.35 -5.19 -14.64
CA LEU A 71 12.91 -5.27 -14.32
C LEU A 71 12.55 -6.60 -13.69
N LYS A 72 13.07 -7.71 -14.20
CA LYS A 72 12.91 -9.04 -13.60
C LYS A 72 13.40 -9.07 -12.15
N THR A 73 14.56 -8.49 -11.88
CA THR A 73 15.08 -8.35 -10.51
C THR A 73 14.12 -7.54 -9.62
N LEU A 74 13.54 -6.45 -10.13
CA LEU A 74 12.57 -5.66 -9.39
C LEU A 74 11.27 -6.44 -9.11
N VAL A 75 10.78 -7.19 -10.09
CA VAL A 75 9.60 -8.07 -9.94
C VAL A 75 9.87 -9.17 -8.91
N GLN A 76 11.05 -9.78 -8.91
CA GLN A 76 11.43 -10.76 -7.90
C GLN A 76 11.42 -10.15 -6.48
N LYS A 77 11.99 -8.96 -6.31
CA LYS A 77 11.95 -8.24 -5.03
C LYS A 77 10.53 -7.89 -4.60
N LEU A 78 9.67 -7.50 -5.54
CA LEU A 78 8.25 -7.27 -5.28
C LEU A 78 7.53 -8.55 -4.86
N GLY A 79 7.91 -9.70 -5.44
CA GLY A 79 7.44 -11.03 -5.02
C GLY A 79 7.72 -11.28 -3.54
N VAL A 80 8.97 -11.08 -3.10
CA VAL A 80 9.36 -11.23 -1.68
C VAL A 80 8.55 -10.29 -0.77
N VAL A 81 8.36 -9.03 -1.17
CA VAL A 81 7.54 -8.09 -0.40
C VAL A 81 6.08 -8.53 -0.34
N ALA A 82 5.53 -9.05 -1.44
CA ALA A 82 4.16 -9.55 -1.48
C ALA A 82 3.99 -10.76 -0.56
N GLU A 83 4.94 -11.69 -0.55
CA GLU A 83 4.96 -12.84 0.37
C GLU A 83 4.97 -12.39 1.83
N HIS A 84 5.86 -11.46 2.21
CA HIS A 84 5.89 -10.90 3.58
C HIS A 84 4.56 -10.23 3.99
N ARG A 85 3.78 -9.68 3.04
CA ARG A 85 2.47 -9.06 3.33
C ARG A 85 1.35 -10.08 3.48
N LEU A 86 1.48 -11.25 2.84
CA LEU A 86 0.51 -12.33 2.94
C LEU A 86 0.78 -13.23 4.15
N GLU A 87 2.03 -13.26 4.62
CA GLU A 87 2.42 -14.09 5.76
C GLU A 87 1.74 -13.64 7.06
N ASN A 88 0.87 -14.50 7.58
CA ASN A 88 0.19 -14.27 8.86
C ASN A 88 0.87 -15.05 9.98
N ILE A 89 1.99 -14.51 10.45
CA ILE A 89 2.84 -15.11 11.51
C ILE A 89 2.04 -15.36 12.79
N LYS A 90 1.02 -14.54 13.07
CA LYS A 90 0.22 -14.62 14.31
C LYS A 90 -0.66 -15.88 14.42
N THR A 91 -0.93 -16.53 13.29
CA THR A 91 -1.77 -17.75 13.25
C THR A 91 -0.95 -19.03 13.16
N ASP A 92 0.37 -18.92 13.04
CA ASP A 92 1.24 -20.07 12.89
C ASP A 92 1.66 -20.61 14.27
N SER A 93 1.28 -21.87 14.54
CA SER A 93 1.53 -22.57 15.81
C SER A 93 3.01 -22.76 16.13
N ARG A 94 3.93 -22.54 15.18
CA ARG A 94 5.38 -22.66 15.39
C ARG A 94 6.00 -21.42 16.03
N TYR A 95 5.26 -20.31 16.08
CA TYR A 95 5.75 -19.04 16.61
C TYR A 95 5.06 -18.69 17.94
N GLU A 96 5.84 -18.16 18.88
CA GLU A 96 5.34 -17.57 20.11
C GLU A 96 5.55 -16.05 20.12
N VAL A 97 4.62 -15.32 20.75
CA VAL A 97 4.75 -13.87 20.89
C VAL A 97 5.70 -13.57 22.04
N THR A 98 6.90 -13.10 21.73
CA THR A 98 7.91 -12.74 22.73
C THR A 98 7.71 -11.32 23.28
N GLN A 99 7.31 -10.36 22.43
CA GLN A 99 7.12 -8.97 22.79
C GLN A 99 5.94 -8.34 22.04
N ASP A 100 4.97 -7.77 22.76
CA ASP A 100 3.86 -7.01 22.17
C ASP A 100 4.14 -5.50 22.15
N VAL A 101 5.10 -5.08 21.31
CA VAL A 101 5.46 -3.67 21.16
C VAL A 101 4.27 -2.83 20.67
N LYS A 102 3.41 -3.40 19.82
CA LYS A 102 2.22 -2.69 19.32
C LYS A 102 1.20 -2.43 20.43
N GLY A 103 0.97 -3.40 21.31
CA GLY A 103 0.14 -3.23 22.50
C GLY A 103 0.74 -2.21 23.48
N GLN A 104 2.05 -2.27 23.71
CA GLN A 104 2.76 -1.30 24.55
C GLN A 104 2.63 0.14 24.01
N LEU A 105 2.81 0.35 22.71
CA LEU A 105 2.61 1.66 22.08
C LEU A 105 1.17 2.16 22.23
N LYS A 106 0.17 1.29 22.03
CA LYS A 106 -1.24 1.64 22.25
C LYS A 106 -1.53 2.03 23.70
N PHE A 107 -0.88 1.37 24.66
CA PHE A 107 -1.01 1.71 26.07
C PHE A 107 -0.44 3.11 26.36
N LEU A 108 0.74 3.42 25.82
CA LEU A 108 1.32 4.76 25.94
C LEU A 108 0.43 5.83 25.29
N GLU A 109 -0.10 5.57 24.10
CA GLU A 109 -1.06 6.47 23.44
C GLU A 109 -2.31 6.72 24.31
N GLU A 110 -2.80 5.70 25.03
CA GLU A 110 -3.96 5.86 25.91
C GLU A 110 -3.62 6.64 27.18
N LEU A 111 -2.42 6.47 27.74
CA LEU A 111 -1.93 7.31 28.84
C LEU A 111 -1.85 8.77 28.43
N ASP A 112 -1.27 9.09 27.28
CA ASP A 112 -1.19 10.46 26.76
C ASP A 112 -2.59 11.08 26.60
N ARG A 113 -3.57 10.31 26.11
CA ARG A 113 -4.96 10.75 26.01
C ARG A 113 -5.58 11.04 27.38
N LEU A 114 -5.31 10.21 28.37
CA LEU A 114 -5.82 10.40 29.73
C LEU A 114 -5.20 11.63 30.39
N GLU A 115 -3.89 11.84 30.23
CA GLU A 115 -3.22 13.03 30.77
C GLU A 115 -3.77 14.31 30.14
N LYS A 116 -3.96 14.32 28.82
CA LYS A 116 -4.57 15.45 28.13
C LYS A 116 -5.98 15.75 28.65
N LYS A 117 -6.83 14.73 28.81
CA LYS A 117 -8.17 14.90 29.38
C LYS A 117 -8.13 15.45 30.81
N ARG A 118 -7.22 14.97 31.65
CA ARG A 118 -7.04 15.46 33.01
C ARG A 118 -6.64 16.93 33.02
N HIS A 119 -5.73 17.35 32.14
CA HIS A 119 -5.36 18.76 32.00
C HIS A 119 -6.52 19.63 31.54
N GLU A 120 -7.27 19.20 30.51
CA GLU A 120 -8.46 19.90 30.03
C GLU A 120 -9.54 20.04 31.12
N GLU A 121 -9.75 18.99 31.93
CA GLU A 121 -10.69 19.00 33.05
C GLU A 121 -10.23 19.94 34.17
N GLN A 122 -8.94 19.98 34.49
CA GLN A 122 -8.37 20.93 35.45
C GLN A 122 -8.53 22.38 34.98
N GLU A 123 -8.24 22.68 33.71
CA GLU A 123 -8.44 24.02 33.14
C GLU A 123 -9.92 24.43 33.21
N ARG A 124 -10.83 23.50 32.89
CA ARG A 124 -12.27 23.70 32.98
C ARG A 124 -12.72 23.93 34.42
N GLU A 125 -12.19 23.19 35.39
CA GLU A 125 -12.50 23.36 36.80
C GLU A 125 -12.07 24.75 37.31
N ILE A 126 -10.88 25.20 36.94
CA ILE A 126 -10.37 26.56 37.27
C ILE A 126 -11.32 27.63 36.73
N LEU A 127 -11.75 27.51 35.47
CA LEU A 127 -12.70 28.45 34.86
C LEU A 127 -14.06 28.46 35.58
N LEU A 128 -14.59 27.28 35.91
CA LEU A 128 -15.85 27.17 36.67
C LEU A 128 -15.73 27.73 38.09
N ARG A 129 -14.59 27.50 38.75
CA ARG A 129 -14.30 28.04 40.09
C ARG A 129 -14.19 29.56 40.07
N ALA A 130 -13.52 30.13 39.07
CA ALA A 130 -13.44 31.57 38.86
C ALA A 130 -14.84 32.18 38.65
N ALA A 131 -15.69 31.53 37.85
CA ALA A 131 -17.06 31.98 37.59
C ALA A 131 -17.98 31.95 38.83
N LYS A 132 -17.77 30.99 39.74
CA LYS A 132 -18.54 30.87 41.00
C LYS A 132 -18.10 31.84 42.10
N SER A 133 -16.92 32.47 41.97
CA SER A 133 -16.42 33.41 42.97
C SER A 133 -17.28 34.68 43.04
N ARG A 134 -17.61 35.13 44.25
CA ARG A 134 -18.46 36.31 44.53
C ARG A 134 -17.65 37.51 45.04
N SER A 135 -16.34 37.54 44.73
CA SER A 135 -15.45 38.65 45.10
C SER A 135 -15.86 39.93 44.37
N LYS A 136 -16.07 41.03 45.11
CA LYS A 136 -16.53 42.35 44.61
C LYS A 136 -15.40 43.32 44.25
N MET A 137 -14.13 42.94 44.47
CA MET A 137 -12.98 43.78 44.11
C MET A 137 -12.35 43.18 42.84
N GLU A 138 -12.67 43.76 41.68
CA GLU A 138 -12.37 43.19 40.36
C GLU A 138 -10.97 43.61 39.84
N ASP A 139 -10.11 42.61 39.69
CA ASP A 139 -8.93 42.62 38.82
C ASP A 139 -9.37 42.34 37.36
N PRO A 140 -8.95 43.12 36.34
CA PRO A 140 -9.33 42.93 34.94
C PRO A 140 -9.12 41.50 34.40
N GLU A 141 -8.18 40.73 34.95
CA GLU A 141 -8.00 39.33 34.55
C GLU A 141 -9.14 38.41 35.02
N GLN A 142 -9.71 38.64 36.21
CA GLN A 142 -10.83 37.85 36.74
C GLN A 142 -12.12 38.05 35.95
N LEU A 143 -12.36 39.26 35.45
CA LEU A 143 -13.46 39.58 34.54
C LEU A 143 -13.38 38.77 33.23
N LYS A 144 -12.18 38.71 32.62
CA LYS A 144 -11.94 37.93 31.40
C LYS A 144 -12.17 36.43 31.64
N LEU A 145 -11.70 35.90 32.77
CA LEU A 145 -11.93 34.50 33.15
C LEU A 145 -13.41 34.18 33.33
N LYS A 146 -14.19 35.09 33.95
CA LYS A 146 -15.64 34.93 34.13
C LYS A 146 -16.42 35.02 32.82
N GLN A 147 -16.01 35.91 31.90
CA GLN A 147 -16.58 35.97 30.55
C GLN A 147 -16.28 34.68 29.76
N LYS A 148 -15.02 34.23 29.76
CA LYS A 148 -14.60 32.99 29.11
C LYS A 148 -15.35 31.76 29.65
N ALA A 149 -15.62 31.71 30.96
CA ALA A 149 -16.41 30.63 31.56
C ALA A 149 -17.89 30.66 31.14
N LYS A 150 -18.51 31.85 31.00
CA LYS A 150 -19.89 31.98 30.48
C LYS A 150 -19.98 31.57 29.01
N GLU A 151 -19.00 31.94 28.19
CA GLU A 151 -18.93 31.54 26.78
C GLU A 151 -18.78 30.02 26.64
N MET A 152 -17.91 29.41 27.46
CA MET A 152 -17.74 27.95 27.51
C MET A 152 -19.03 27.22 27.87
N GLN A 153 -19.77 27.67 28.89
CA GLN A 153 -21.07 27.07 29.25
C GLN A 153 -22.10 27.18 28.12
N LYS A 154 -22.11 28.32 27.42
CA LYS A 154 -23.03 28.52 26.29
C LYS A 154 -22.67 27.60 25.12
N ALA A 155 -21.38 27.49 24.79
CA ALA A 155 -20.89 26.61 23.72
C ALA A 155 -21.21 25.13 24.01
N GLU A 156 -21.08 24.68 25.26
CA GLU A 156 -21.42 23.30 25.62
C GLU A 156 -22.90 22.99 25.53
N MET A 157 -23.77 23.89 25.97
CA MET A 157 -25.22 23.72 25.79
C MET A 157 -25.60 23.68 24.32
N GLU A 158 -24.95 24.50 23.49
CA GLU A 158 -25.18 24.54 22.04
C GLU A 158 -24.70 23.26 21.35
N GLU A 159 -23.54 22.74 21.74
CA GLU A 159 -23.03 21.45 21.25
C GLU A 159 -23.93 20.28 21.67
N MET A 160 -24.40 20.27 22.93
CA MET A 160 -25.32 19.24 23.43
C MET A 160 -26.63 19.26 22.62
N ARG A 161 -27.19 20.45 22.40
CA ARG A 161 -28.39 20.64 21.56
C ARG A 161 -28.15 20.20 20.11
N GLN A 162 -26.96 20.46 19.56
CA GLN A 162 -26.61 20.03 18.21
C GLN A 162 -26.45 18.50 18.10
N ARG A 163 -25.85 17.85 19.11
CA ARG A 163 -25.77 16.39 19.17
C ARG A 163 -27.14 15.74 19.27
N GLU A 164 -28.04 16.29 20.09
CA GLU A 164 -29.44 15.83 20.21
C GLU A 164 -30.21 15.99 18.88
N ALA A 165 -30.04 17.13 18.20
CA ALA A 165 -30.62 17.35 16.89
C ALA A 165 -30.09 16.35 15.84
N ASN A 166 -28.78 16.10 15.83
CA ASN A 166 -28.15 15.12 14.93
C ASN A 166 -28.62 13.69 15.20
N MET A 167 -28.74 13.30 16.48
CA MET A 167 -29.29 11.99 16.86
C MET A 167 -30.73 11.84 16.41
N THR A 168 -31.55 12.88 16.60
CA THR A 168 -32.95 12.90 16.17
C THR A 168 -33.07 12.81 14.64
N ALA A 169 -32.21 13.54 13.90
CA ALA A 169 -32.15 13.47 12.45
C ALA A 169 -31.73 12.08 11.95
N LEU A 170 -30.75 11.43 12.59
CA LEU A 170 -30.33 10.07 12.25
C LEU A 170 -31.43 9.03 12.48
N LEU A 171 -32.18 9.16 13.58
CA LEU A 171 -33.34 8.29 13.86
C LEU A 171 -34.46 8.51 12.84
N ALA A 172 -34.69 9.75 12.40
CA ALA A 172 -35.73 10.09 11.42
C ALA A 172 -35.40 9.67 9.98
N ILE A 173 -34.12 9.58 9.60
CA ILE A 173 -33.67 9.15 8.26
C ILE A 173 -33.99 7.66 8.00
N GLY A 174 -34.15 6.84 9.05
CA GLY A 174 -34.46 5.41 8.91
C GLY A 174 -33.30 4.57 8.31
N PRO A 175 -33.44 3.23 8.24
CA PRO A 175 -32.39 2.37 7.70
C PRO A 175 -32.12 2.72 6.23
N ARG A 176 -30.90 3.20 5.94
CA ARG A 176 -30.46 3.45 4.57
C ARG A 176 -30.56 2.16 3.77
N LYS A 177 -31.33 2.16 2.68
CA LYS A 177 -31.18 1.13 1.63
C LYS A 177 -29.72 1.18 1.17
N LYS A 178 -28.96 0.11 1.46
CA LYS A 178 -27.68 -0.12 0.79
C LYS A 178 -27.97 -0.04 -0.71
N VAL A 179 -27.37 0.92 -1.40
CA VAL A 179 -27.27 0.83 -2.86
C VAL A 179 -26.48 -0.45 -3.10
N GLU A 180 -27.17 -1.46 -3.59
CA GLU A 180 -26.58 -2.71 -4.03
C GLU A 180 -25.55 -2.33 -5.09
N ASN A 181 -24.28 -2.37 -4.68
CA ASN A 181 -23.17 -2.16 -5.58
C ASN A 181 -23.15 -3.40 -6.46
N ARG A 182 -23.93 -3.36 -7.56
CA ARG A 182 -23.90 -4.39 -8.59
C ARG A 182 -22.45 -4.55 -8.97
N GLN A 183 -21.97 -5.74 -8.64
CA GLN A 183 -20.73 -6.36 -9.05
C GLN A 183 -20.48 -6.00 -10.51
N TRP A 184 -19.69 -4.95 -10.78
CA TRP A 184 -19.05 -4.79 -12.07
C TRP A 184 -17.98 -5.87 -12.10
N GLY A 185 -18.43 -7.03 -12.59
CA GLY A 185 -17.59 -8.16 -12.89
C GLY A 185 -16.42 -7.69 -13.73
N TRP A 186 -15.24 -8.08 -13.27
CA TRP A 186 -14.10 -8.52 -14.05
C TRP A 186 -14.50 -8.95 -15.47
N TRP A 187 -14.65 -8.01 -16.39
CA TRP A 187 -14.58 -8.26 -17.82
C TRP A 187 -13.12 -8.34 -18.21
N ARG A 188 -12.60 -9.55 -18.01
CA ARG A 188 -11.68 -10.29 -18.89
C ARG A 188 -11.26 -9.49 -20.13
N TRP A 189 -10.05 -8.94 -20.10
CA TRP A 189 -9.37 -8.47 -21.31
C TRP A 189 -9.09 -9.69 -22.20
N SER A 190 -9.91 -9.88 -23.22
CA SER A 190 -9.62 -10.78 -24.34
C SER A 190 -8.63 -10.07 -25.25
N TRP A 191 -7.41 -10.57 -25.28
CA TRP A 191 -6.49 -10.32 -26.40
C TRP A 191 -7.12 -10.89 -27.66
N SER A 192 -7.48 -10.02 -28.62
CA SER A 192 -7.66 -10.41 -30.01
C SER A 192 -6.40 -10.04 -30.77
N SER A 193 -5.83 -11.06 -31.39
CA SER A 193 -4.69 -11.03 -32.28
C SER A 193 -4.83 -9.98 -33.40
N ILE A 194 -3.74 -9.27 -33.64
CA ILE A 194 -3.24 -8.90 -34.98
C ILE A 194 -1.89 -9.58 -35.10
#